data_AF-A0A1J0VZY9-F1
#
_entry.id   AF-A0A1J0VZY9-F1
#
_cell.length_a   1.000
_cell.length_b   1.000
_cell.length_c   1.000
_cell.angle_alpha   90.00
_cell.angle_beta   90.00
_cell.angle_gamma   90.00
#
_symmetry.space_group_name_H-M   'P 1'
#
loop_
_entity.id
_entity.type
_entity.pdbx_description
1 polymer ?
#
loop_
_entity_poly.entity_id
_entity_poly.type
_entity_poly.pdbx_seq_one_letter_code
_entity_poly.pdbx_strand_id
1 'polypeptide(L)'
;MSLSLDALAEEHAEAVEYDLITVGLRLRHLGTDALTWCNLKAVITCSPSTSALYRVRNLSEHEWHLDRLLLTDVVDFLRWLVWAKSADAQQGRNRPEPIPAPA
;
A
#
# COMPACT_ATOMS: atom_id res chain seq x y z
N MET A 1 10.51 6.65 16.95
CA MET A 1 11.91 7.08 16.79
C MET A 1 12.11 7.46 15.34
N SER A 2 12.40 8.72 15.02
CA SER A 2 12.74 9.11 13.64
C SER A 2 14.20 8.72 13.36
N LEU A 3 14.41 7.72 12.49
CA LEU A 3 15.71 7.44 11.90
C LEU A 3 16.22 8.71 11.18
N SER A 4 17.54 8.94 11.21
CA SER A 4 18.14 9.94 10.32
C SER A 4 17.93 9.52 8.86
N LEU A 5 17.88 10.47 7.93
CA LEU A 5 17.71 10.21 6.49
C LEU A 5 18.74 9.20 5.96
N ASP A 6 19.96 9.28 6.49
CA ASP A 6 21.09 8.43 6.09
C ASP A 6 20.87 6.98 6.55
N ALA A 7 20.43 6.78 7.80
CA ALA A 7 20.13 5.45 8.33
C ALA A 7 18.96 4.78 7.58
N LEU A 8 17.95 5.56 7.17
CA LEU A 8 16.82 5.04 6.39
C LEU A 8 17.22 4.69 4.96
N ALA A 9 18.12 5.47 4.35
CA ALA A 9 18.68 5.17 3.05
C ALA A 9 19.58 3.92 3.09
N GLU A 10 20.28 3.67 4.20
CA GLU A 10 21.09 2.45 4.39
C GLU A 10 20.22 1.22 4.63
N GLU A 11 19.23 1.30 5.52
CA GLU A 11 18.36 0.17 5.89
C GLU A 11 17.47 -0.30 4.73
N HIS A 12 17.04 0.64 3.87
CA HIS A 12 16.12 0.37 2.76
C HIS A 12 16.69 0.79 1.41
N ALA A 13 18.00 0.65 1.23
CA ALA A 13 18.74 1.13 0.05
C ALA A 13 18.12 0.70 -1.29
N GLU A 14 17.71 -0.56 -1.44
CA GLU A 14 17.11 -1.07 -2.67
C GLU A 14 15.75 -0.45 -2.97
N ALA A 15 14.91 -0.26 -1.95
CA ALA A 15 13.59 0.35 -2.10
C ALA A 15 13.72 1.84 -2.45
N VAL A 16 14.65 2.55 -1.81
CA VAL A 16 14.97 3.95 -2.12
C VAL A 16 15.52 4.07 -3.55
N GLU A 17 16.46 3.23 -3.95
CA GLU A 17 17.01 3.23 -5.32
C GLU A 17 15.93 2.93 -6.36
N TYR A 18 15.03 1.98 -6.10
CA TYR A 18 13.92 1.68 -7.00
C TYR A 18 13.00 2.89 -7.18
N ASP A 19 12.56 3.52 -6.08
CA ASP A 19 11.67 4.68 -6.15
C ASP A 19 12.36 5.84 -6.89
N LEU A 20 13.66 6.06 -6.69
CA LEU A 20 14.44 7.04 -7.46
C LEU A 20 14.48 6.69 -8.95
N ILE A 21 14.69 5.41 -9.32
CA ILE A 21 14.68 4.97 -10.72
C ILE A 21 13.33 5.27 -11.38
N THR A 22 12.20 5.05 -10.68
CA THR A 22 10.86 5.30 -11.23
C THR A 22 10.61 6.77 -11.59
N VAL A 23 11.31 7.70 -10.93
CA VAL A 23 11.25 9.14 -11.22
C VAL A 23 12.45 9.63 -12.06
N GLY A 24 13.24 8.72 -12.62
CA GLY A 24 14.36 9.04 -13.50
C GLY A 24 15.65 9.49 -12.79
N LEU A 25 15.77 9.22 -11.49
CA LEU A 25 16.93 9.54 -10.66
C LEU A 25 17.70 8.27 -10.26
N ARG A 26 18.88 8.45 -9.67
CA ARG A 26 19.74 7.36 -9.15
C ARG A 26 20.42 7.81 -7.87
N LEU A 27 20.51 6.95 -6.86
CA LEU A 27 21.12 7.29 -5.57
C LEU A 27 22.59 7.68 -5.71
N ARG A 28 23.31 7.10 -6.69
CA ARG A 28 24.70 7.49 -7.02
C ARG A 28 24.88 8.96 -7.44
N HIS A 29 23.80 9.68 -7.79
CA HIS A 29 23.85 11.11 -8.11
C HIS A 29 23.67 12.00 -6.86
N LEU A 30 23.49 11.40 -5.68
CA LEU A 30 23.27 12.15 -4.45
C LEU A 30 24.45 13.06 -4.13
N GLY A 31 24.14 14.33 -3.82
CA GLY A 31 25.15 15.37 -3.57
C GLY A 31 25.61 16.10 -4.83
N THR A 32 25.03 15.81 -5.99
CA THR A 32 25.21 16.57 -7.24
C THR A 32 24.00 17.45 -7.51
N ASP A 33 24.09 18.33 -8.51
CA ASP A 33 22.95 19.14 -8.98
C ASP A 33 21.78 18.29 -9.51
N ALA A 34 22.05 17.03 -9.92
CA ALA A 34 21.02 16.12 -10.39
C ALA A 34 20.19 15.49 -9.25
N LEU A 35 20.75 15.39 -8.03
CA LEU A 35 20.04 14.87 -6.86
C LEU A 35 20.64 15.45 -5.57
N THR A 36 20.00 16.49 -5.04
CA THR A 36 20.41 17.06 -3.76
C THR A 36 19.83 16.27 -2.58
N TRP A 37 20.39 16.44 -1.38
CA TRP A 37 19.83 15.91 -0.13
C TRP A 37 18.39 16.37 0.11
N CYS A 38 18.06 17.61 -0.29
CA CYS A 38 16.70 18.12 -0.21
C CYS A 38 15.75 17.37 -1.15
N ASN A 39 16.20 17.00 -2.37
CA ASN A 39 15.40 16.20 -3.29
C ASN A 39 15.17 14.80 -2.75
N LEU A 40 16.21 14.14 -2.23
CA LEU A 40 16.09 12.82 -1.63
C LEU A 40 15.09 12.83 -0.46
N LYS A 41 15.20 13.84 0.42
CA LYS A 41 14.24 14.03 1.51
C LYS A 41 12.81 14.19 1.00
N ALA A 42 12.59 14.96 -0.07
CA ALA A 42 11.27 15.15 -0.67
C ALA A 42 10.70 13.83 -1.22
N VAL A 43 11.50 13.05 -1.95
CA VAL A 43 11.10 11.74 -2.49
C VAL A 43 10.70 10.77 -1.37
N ILE A 44 11.49 10.72 -0.29
CA ILE A 44 11.23 9.84 0.86
C ILE A 44 9.99 10.30 1.63
N THR A 45 9.85 11.60 1.90
CA THR A 45 8.79 12.15 2.76
C THR A 45 7.44 12.15 2.06
N CYS A 46 7.40 12.42 0.77
CA CYS A 46 6.18 12.51 -0.03
C CYS A 46 5.90 11.23 -0.84
N SER A 47 6.55 10.12 -0.46
CA SER A 47 6.41 8.86 -1.16
C SER A 47 4.95 8.37 -1.13
N PRO A 48 4.33 8.05 -2.29
CA PRO A 48 2.96 7.58 -2.32
C PRO A 48 2.86 6.22 -1.62
N SER A 49 1.65 5.85 -1.20
CA SER A 49 1.41 4.56 -0.55
C SER A 49 1.77 3.35 -1.43
N THR A 50 1.84 3.54 -2.75
CA THR A 50 2.23 2.54 -3.75
C THR A 50 3.74 2.41 -3.97
N SER A 51 4.57 3.25 -3.35
CA SER A 51 6.02 3.22 -3.55
C SER A 51 6.68 2.01 -2.91
N ALA A 52 7.85 1.60 -3.41
CA ALA A 52 8.60 0.49 -2.83
C ALA A 52 8.99 0.77 -1.38
N LEU A 53 9.43 2.00 -1.09
CA LEU A 53 9.81 2.42 0.26
C LEU A 53 8.63 2.40 1.23
N TYR A 54 7.43 2.80 0.78
CA TYR A 54 6.24 2.76 1.62
C TYR A 54 5.87 1.32 2.01
N ARG A 55 6.02 0.35 1.08
CA ARG A 55 5.68 -1.07 1.36
C ARG A 55 6.56 -1.67 2.43
N VAL A 56 7.88 -1.49 2.30
CA VAL A 56 8.85 -2.08 3.22
C VAL A 56 8.78 -1.45 4.61
N ARG A 57 8.43 -0.15 4.69
CA ARG A 57 8.28 0.55 5.97
C ARG A 57 6.97 0.25 6.68
N ASN A 58 5.91 -0.06 5.94
CA ASN A 58 4.58 -0.26 6.50
C ASN A 58 4.07 -1.67 6.20
N LEU A 59 4.90 -2.70 6.39
CA LEU A 59 4.57 -4.10 6.08
C LEU A 59 3.21 -4.53 6.64
N SER A 60 2.82 -4.07 7.83
CA SER A 60 1.52 -4.35 8.44
C SER A 60 0.35 -3.60 7.80
N GLU A 61 0.56 -2.39 7.27
CA GLU A 61 -0.48 -1.63 6.54
C GLU A 61 -0.53 -2.00 5.05
N HIS A 62 0.55 -2.56 4.52
CA HIS A 62 0.68 -2.88 3.11
C HIS A 62 -0.12 -4.11 2.68
N GLU A 63 -0.49 -4.96 3.63
CA GLU A 63 -1.37 -6.09 3.37
C GLU A 63 -2.80 -5.63 3.01
N TRP A 64 -3.25 -4.47 3.52
CA TRP A 64 -4.60 -3.93 3.29
C TRP A 64 -4.64 -2.42 3.09
N HIS A 65 -4.48 -2.01 1.84
CA HIS A 65 -4.92 -0.69 1.42
C HIS A 65 -6.46 -0.57 1.57
N LEU A 66 -6.93 0.64 1.89
CA LEU A 66 -8.36 0.97 2.05
C LEU A 66 -9.21 0.53 0.86
N ASP A 67 -8.65 0.59 -0.35
CA ASP A 67 -9.30 0.12 -1.57
C ASP A 67 -9.66 -1.37 -1.51
N ARG A 68 -8.79 -2.24 -0.97
CA ARG A 68 -9.05 -3.68 -0.82
C ARG A 68 -10.14 -3.93 0.22
N LEU A 69 -10.14 -3.21 1.34
CA LEU A 69 -11.21 -3.31 2.34
C LEU A 69 -12.56 -2.90 1.72
N LEU A 70 -12.60 -1.76 1.03
CA LEU A 70 -13.80 -1.28 0.35
C LEU A 70 -14.26 -2.24 -0.75
N LEU A 71 -13.34 -2.85 -1.49
CA LEU A 71 -13.69 -3.85 -2.51
C LEU A 71 -14.23 -5.13 -1.89
N THR A 72 -13.66 -5.60 -0.78
CA THR A 72 -14.20 -6.74 -0.02
C THR A 72 -15.63 -6.45 0.46
N ASP A 73 -15.86 -5.28 1.05
CA ASP A 73 -17.20 -4.84 1.47
C ASP A 73 -18.19 -4.81 0.29
N VAL A 74 -17.78 -4.24 -0.85
CA VAL A 74 -18.61 -4.22 -2.07
C VAL A 74 -18.98 -5.63 -2.51
N VAL A 75 -18.02 -6.56 -2.56
CA VAL A 75 -18.29 -7.95 -2.97
C VAL A 75 -19.25 -8.64 -1.99
N ASP A 76 -19.08 -8.44 -0.68
CA ASP A 76 -19.95 -9.02 0.33
C ASP A 76 -21.37 -8.45 0.27
N PHE A 77 -21.52 -7.14 0.10
CA PHE A 77 -22.83 -6.52 -0.10
C PHE A 77 -23.51 -7.01 -1.39
N LEU A 78 -22.77 -7.19 -2.48
CA LEU A 78 -23.31 -7.73 -3.72
C LEU A 78 -23.76 -9.19 -3.57
N ARG A 79 -22.96 -10.05 -2.93
CA ARG A 79 -23.33 -11.44 -2.64
C ARG A 79 -24.59 -11.50 -1.76
N TRP A 80 -24.64 -10.66 -0.73
CA TRP A 80 -25.81 -10.55 0.13
C TRP A 80 -27.04 -10.07 -0.64
N LEU A 81 -26.92 -9.06 -1.51
CA LEU A 81 -28.04 -8.51 -2.26
C LEU A 81 -28.60 -9.49 -3.30
N VAL A 82 -27.73 -10.26 -3.96
CA VAL A 82 -28.15 -11.37 -4.84
C VAL A 82 -28.90 -12.43 -4.04
N TRP A 83 -28.35 -12.84 -2.89
CA TRP A 83 -29.01 -13.81 -2.01
C TRP A 83 -30.35 -13.30 -1.51
N ALA A 84 -30.44 -12.04 -1.04
CA ALA A 84 -31.65 -11.44 -0.47
C ALA A 84 -32.83 -11.40 -1.46
N LYS A 85 -32.55 -11.47 -2.77
CA LYS A 85 -33.56 -11.52 -3.84
C LYS A 85 -33.93 -12.94 -4.28
N SER A 86 -33.36 -13.96 -3.67
CA SER A 86 -33.59 -15.37 -4.03
C SER A 86 -34.70 -16.01 -3.19
N ALA A 87 -35.21 -17.16 -3.65
CA ALA A 87 -36.13 -17.99 -2.86
C ALA A 87 -35.46 -18.53 -1.58
N ASP A 88 -34.15 -18.75 -1.60
CA ASP A 88 -33.38 -19.20 -0.44
C ASP A 88 -33.45 -18.18 0.70
N ALA A 89 -33.42 -16.88 0.38
CA ALA A 89 -33.60 -15.84 1.40
C ALA A 89 -35.00 -15.84 2.02
N GLN A 90 -36.05 -16.11 1.24
CA GLN A 90 -37.41 -16.25 1.77
C GLN A 90 -37.51 -17.42 2.77
N GLN A 91 -36.68 -18.44 2.59
CA GLN A 91 -36.61 -19.62 3.45
C GLN A 91 -35.50 -19.53 4.51
N GLY A 92 -34.72 -18.44 4.52
CA GLY A 92 -33.61 -18.23 5.46
C GLY A 92 -32.43 -19.19 5.31
N ARG A 93 -32.17 -19.73 4.11
CA ARG A 93 -31.12 -20.73 3.85
C ARG A 93 -29.99 -20.16 3.01
N ASN A 94 -28.82 -20.81 3.03
CA ASN A 94 -27.68 -20.53 2.15
C ASN A 94 -27.22 -19.06 2.13
N ARG A 95 -27.30 -18.36 3.28
CA ARG A 95 -26.80 -16.99 3.39
C ARG A 95 -25.29 -16.98 3.14
N PRO A 96 -24.78 -16.09 2.27
CA PRO A 96 -23.34 -16.01 2.01
C PRO A 96 -22.59 -15.60 3.28
N GLU A 97 -21.49 -16.30 3.54
CA GLU A 97 -20.52 -15.93 4.57
C GLU A 97 -19.67 -14.74 4.10
N PRO A 98 -19.37 -13.77 4.98
CA PRO A 98 -18.46 -12.67 4.68
C PRO A 98 -17.09 -13.20 4.23
N ILE A 99 -16.46 -12.50 3.29
CA ILE A 99 -15.07 -12.78 2.95
C ILE A 99 -14.22 -12.41 4.17
N PRO A 100 -13.38 -13.33 4.68
CA PRO A 100 -12.54 -13.02 5.83
C PRO A 100 -11.58 -11.89 5.48
N ALA A 101 -11.68 -10.79 6.22
CA ALA A 101 -10.60 -9.82 6.30
C ALA A 101 -9.40 -10.49 7.00
N PRO A 102 -8.17 -10.34 6.51
CA PRO A 102 -6.99 -10.76 7.22
C PRO A 102 -6.83 -10.02 8.55
N ALA A 103 -6.20 -10.72 9.49
CA ALA A 103 -5.99 -10.30 10.88
C ALA A 103 -4.92 -9.21 11.02
#